data_AF-A0A846XNL5-F1
#
_entry.id   AF-A0A846XNL5-F1
#
_cell.length_a   1.000
_cell.length_b   1.000
_cell.length_c   1.000
_cell.angle_alpha   90.00
_cell.angle_beta   90.00
_cell.angle_gamma   90.00
#
_symmetry.space_group_name_H-M   'P 1'
#
loop_
_entity.id
_entity.type
_entity.pdbx_description
1 polymer ?
#
loop_
_entity_poly.entity_id
_entity_poly.type
_entity_poly.pdbx_seq_one_letter_code
_entity_poly.pdbx_strand_id
1 'polypeptide(L)'
;MNLGYADLARRLEALDRPIPVLGLSRIERGERRVDVDDLMALAVALGVSPTSLLLPDTGDSDDPVTATGIDGTAGDLLGWFRLHTPSAHIGQPAGRRFVRDAIRFIADARPRWDIEGLTLEELPGVGHQEYAAQIAQKARRSDGNDSR
;
A
#
# COMPACT_ATOMS: atom_id res chain seq x y z
N MET A 1 -14.35 -23.53 -5.55
CA MET A 1 -14.06 -24.63 -4.61
C MET A 1 -13.53 -23.96 -3.34
N ASN A 2 -14.20 -24.12 -2.20
CA ASN A 2 -13.74 -23.50 -0.94
C ASN A 2 -12.54 -24.29 -0.40
N LEU A 3 -11.40 -23.66 -0.16
CA LEU A 3 -10.18 -24.32 0.32
C LEU A 3 -10.32 -24.60 1.81
N GLY A 4 -10.31 -25.87 2.23
CA GLY A 4 -10.37 -26.20 3.65
C GLY A 4 -9.03 -25.99 4.37
N TYR A 5 -9.04 -25.84 5.70
CA TYR A 5 -7.80 -25.70 6.49
C TYR A 5 -6.82 -26.85 6.31
N ALA A 6 -7.31 -28.09 6.14
CA ALA A 6 -6.45 -29.25 5.91
C ALA A 6 -5.66 -29.10 4.60
N ASP A 7 -6.30 -28.58 3.55
CA ASP A 7 -5.63 -28.35 2.27
C ASP A 7 -4.65 -27.19 2.37
N LEU A 8 -5.02 -26.11 3.05
CA LEU A 8 -4.12 -24.97 3.28
C LEU A 8 -2.90 -25.38 4.11
N ALA A 9 -3.08 -26.19 5.17
CA ALA A 9 -1.99 -26.72 5.98
C ALA A 9 -1.01 -27.56 5.14
N ARG A 10 -1.52 -28.44 4.27
CA ARG A 10 -0.68 -29.22 3.34
C ARG A 10 0.09 -28.35 2.36
N ARG A 11 -0.53 -27.28 1.84
CA ARG A 11 0.14 -26.33 0.95
C ARG A 11 1.27 -25.60 1.66
N LEU A 12 1.04 -25.18 2.91
CA LEU A 12 2.05 -24.50 3.73
C LEU A 12 3.21 -25.44 4.13
N GLU A 13 2.92 -26.71 4.41
CA GLU A 13 3.96 -27.73 4.62
C GLU A 13 4.82 -27.93 3.37
N ALA A 14 4.23 -27.95 2.18
CA ALA A 14 4.97 -28.03 0.92
C ALA A 14 5.84 -26.79 0.64
N LEU A 15 5.62 -25.66 1.34
CA LEU A 15 6.43 -24.45 1.28
C LEU A 15 7.49 -24.38 2.38
N ASP A 16 7.71 -25.46 3.14
CA ASP A 16 8.60 -25.50 4.32
C ASP A 16 8.22 -24.47 5.40
N ARG A 17 6.93 -24.12 5.47
CA ARG A 17 6.37 -23.19 6.46
C ARG A 17 5.11 -23.76 7.11
N PRO A 18 5.20 -24.87 7.86
CA PRO A 18 4.03 -25.58 8.36
C PRO A 18 3.22 -24.74 9.34
N ILE A 19 1.92 -24.59 9.07
CA ILE A 19 0.94 -24.06 10.03
C ILE A 19 -0.15 -25.11 10.25
N PRO A 20 -0.25 -25.72 11.45
CA PRO A 20 -1.30 -26.68 11.75
C PRO A 20 -2.71 -26.07 11.62
N VAL A 21 -3.72 -26.90 11.36
CA VAL A 21 -5.14 -26.49 11.23
C VAL A 21 -5.62 -25.63 12.40
N LEU A 22 -5.26 -26.00 13.65
CA LEU A 22 -5.58 -25.19 14.82
C LEU A 22 -4.92 -23.80 14.77
N GLY A 23 -3.70 -23.72 14.26
CA GLY A 23 -2.98 -22.46 14.05
C GLY A 23 -3.63 -21.59 12.98
N LEU A 24 -4.06 -22.18 11.86
CA LEU A 24 -4.80 -21.48 10.81
C LEU A 24 -6.13 -20.91 11.33
N SER A 25 -6.89 -21.72 12.06
CA SER A 25 -8.16 -21.28 12.62
C SER A 25 -7.99 -20.17 13.67
N ARG A 26 -6.90 -20.18 14.44
CA ARG A 26 -6.55 -19.08 15.36
C ARG A 26 -6.12 -17.82 14.63
N ILE A 27 -5.41 -17.93 13.50
CA ILE A 27 -5.08 -16.79 12.65
C ILE A 27 -6.34 -16.14 12.12
N GLU A 28 -7.27 -16.93 11.55
CA GLU A 28 -8.53 -16.41 11.00
C GLU A 28 -9.38 -15.70 12.06
N ARG A 29 -9.35 -16.20 13.30
CA ARG A 29 -10.04 -15.57 14.45
C ARG A 29 -9.27 -14.39 15.06
N GLY A 30 -8.10 -14.03 14.55
CA GLY A 30 -7.26 -12.95 15.08
C GLY A 30 -6.59 -13.26 16.42
N GLU A 31 -6.65 -14.51 16.89
CA GLU A 31 -6.08 -14.95 18.17
C GLU A 31 -4.58 -15.27 18.08
N ARG A 32 -4.06 -15.42 16.86
CA ARG A 32 -2.65 -15.68 16.59
C ARG A 32 -2.12 -14.65 15.59
N ARG A 33 -1.03 -13.98 15.98
CA ARG A 33 -0.29 -13.07 15.08
C ARG A 33 0.44 -13.86 13.99
N VAL A 34 0.59 -13.22 12.84
CA VAL A 34 1.28 -13.68 11.63
C VAL A 34 2.55 -12.84 11.50
N ASP A 35 3.70 -13.48 11.27
CA ASP A 35 4.93 -12.77 10.91
C ASP A 35 5.01 -12.57 9.39
N VAL A 36 6.08 -11.89 8.92
CA VAL A 36 6.22 -11.57 7.49
C VAL A 36 6.37 -12.84 6.64
N ASP A 37 7.06 -13.86 7.13
CA ASP A 37 7.24 -15.12 6.40
C ASP A 37 5.92 -15.90 6.31
N ASP A 38 5.14 -15.94 7.39
CA ASP A 38 3.80 -16.51 7.41
C ASP A 38 2.88 -15.79 6.42
N LEU A 39 2.92 -14.46 6.35
CA LEU A 39 2.16 -13.67 5.37
C LEU A 39 2.50 -14.08 3.94
N MET A 40 3.79 -14.15 3.62
CA MET A 40 4.26 -14.54 2.29
C MET A 40 3.85 -15.97 1.94
N ALA A 41 4.03 -16.92 2.86
CA ALA A 41 3.64 -18.31 2.67
C ALA A 41 2.12 -18.47 2.49
N LEU A 42 1.32 -17.74 3.27
CA LEU A 42 -0.14 -17.72 3.12
C LEU A 42 -0.56 -17.15 1.76
N ALA A 43 0.06 -16.07 1.30
CA ALA A 43 -0.23 -15.48 0.00
C ALA A 43 0.03 -16.48 -1.14
N VAL A 44 1.18 -17.16 -1.10
CA VAL A 44 1.54 -18.21 -2.07
C VAL A 44 0.59 -19.39 -1.99
N ALA A 45 0.30 -19.91 -0.80
CA ALA A 45 -0.57 -21.07 -0.62
C ALA A 45 -2.02 -20.80 -1.06
N LEU A 46 -2.49 -19.56 -0.90
CA LEU A 46 -3.81 -19.10 -1.34
C LEU A 46 -3.85 -18.65 -2.81
N GLY A 47 -2.70 -18.42 -3.44
CA GLY A 47 -2.61 -17.95 -4.83
C GLY A 47 -3.02 -16.49 -4.99
N VAL A 48 -2.75 -15.64 -3.98
CA VAL A 48 -3.09 -14.22 -3.96
C VAL A 48 -1.84 -13.36 -3.73
N SER A 49 -1.95 -12.05 -3.98
CA SER A 49 -0.88 -11.11 -3.61
C SER A 49 -0.85 -10.90 -2.08
N PRO A 50 0.31 -10.61 -1.46
CA PRO A 50 0.35 -10.23 -0.04
C PRO A 50 -0.54 -9.04 0.29
N THR A 51 -0.66 -8.08 -0.65
CA THR A 51 -1.57 -6.94 -0.54
C THR A 51 -3.03 -7.37 -0.33
N SER A 52 -3.46 -8.48 -0.93
CA SER A 52 -4.82 -9.02 -0.75
C SER A 52 -5.10 -9.50 0.68
N LEU A 53 -4.06 -9.85 1.45
CA LEU A 53 -4.17 -10.26 2.85
C LEU A 53 -3.98 -9.10 3.83
N LEU A 54 -3.44 -7.97 3.36
CA LEU A 54 -3.20 -6.76 4.16
C LEU A 54 -4.32 -5.73 4.04
N LEU A 55 -5.10 -5.75 2.96
CA LEU A 55 -6.23 -4.85 2.78
C LEU A 55 -7.48 -5.41 3.46
N PRO A 56 -8.19 -4.64 4.31
CA PRO A 56 -9.45 -5.05 4.88
C PRO A 56 -10.53 -5.27 3.81
N ASP A 57 -11.46 -6.20 4.07
CA ASP A 57 -12.63 -6.42 3.22
C ASP A 57 -13.58 -5.22 3.35
N THR A 58 -13.62 -4.38 2.31
CA THR A 58 -14.32 -3.09 2.26
C THR A 58 -15.14 -3.01 0.97
N GLY A 59 -16.26 -2.28 1.01
CA GLY A 59 -17.19 -2.14 -0.11
C GLY A 59 -16.84 -0.97 -1.03
N ASP A 60 -16.20 0.07 -0.50
CA ASP A 60 -15.84 1.29 -1.20
C ASP A 60 -14.42 1.78 -0.85
N SER A 61 -13.77 2.52 -1.77
CA SER A 61 -12.46 3.13 -1.52
C SER A 61 -12.47 4.19 -0.42
N ASP A 62 -13.61 4.82 -0.15
CA ASP A 62 -13.77 5.82 0.90
C ASP A 62 -14.11 5.21 2.26
N ASP A 63 -14.31 3.89 2.35
CA ASP A 63 -14.59 3.21 3.60
C ASP A 63 -13.44 3.46 4.60
N PRO A 64 -13.76 3.86 5.85
CA PRO A 64 -12.74 4.09 6.86
C PRO A 64 -12.09 2.76 7.26
N VAL A 65 -10.76 2.75 7.31
CA VAL A 65 -9.97 1.60 7.74
C VAL A 65 -8.93 2.00 8.77
N THR A 66 -8.66 1.09 9.69
CA THR A 66 -7.53 1.20 10.63
C THR A 66 -6.58 0.05 10.39
N ALA A 67 -5.32 0.40 10.11
CA ALA A 67 -4.18 -0.51 10.14
C ALA A 67 -3.25 -0.09 11.28
N THR A 68 -2.28 -0.93 11.65
CA THR A 68 -1.37 -0.60 12.76
C THR A 68 -0.59 0.69 12.45
N GLY A 69 -0.87 1.75 13.21
CA GLY A 69 -0.25 3.06 13.04
C GLY A 69 -0.80 3.91 11.88
N ILE A 70 -1.88 3.49 11.22
CA ILE A 70 -2.50 4.19 10.09
C ILE A 70 -4.01 4.22 10.28
N ASP A 71 -4.58 5.42 10.28
CA ASP A 71 -6.02 5.66 10.17
C ASP A 71 -6.29 6.43 8.87
N GLY A 72 -7.17 5.90 8.02
CA GLY A 72 -7.45 6.48 6.70
C GLY A 72 -8.61 5.78 5.99
N THR A 73 -8.60 5.83 4.65
CA THR A 73 -9.58 5.11 3.83
C THR A 73 -8.97 3.86 3.18
N ALA A 74 -9.82 2.94 2.74
CA ALA A 74 -9.39 1.76 1.98
C ALA A 74 -8.56 2.13 0.74
N GLY A 75 -8.94 3.21 0.04
CA GLY A 75 -8.23 3.76 -1.11
C GLY A 75 -6.85 4.32 -0.76
N ASP A 76 -6.73 5.05 0.35
CA ASP A 76 -5.44 5.53 0.86
C ASP A 76 -4.50 4.36 1.20
N LEU A 77 -5.01 3.33 1.89
CA LEU A 77 -4.24 2.16 2.29
C LEU A 77 -3.78 1.33 1.07
N LEU A 78 -4.69 1.08 0.11
CA LEU A 78 -4.33 0.42 -1.15
C LEU A 78 -3.33 1.25 -1.97
N GLY A 79 -3.51 2.57 -1.99
CA GLY A 79 -2.58 3.51 -2.62
C GLY A 79 -1.19 3.42 -2.02
N TRP A 80 -1.08 3.26 -0.69
CA TRP A 80 0.20 3.05 -0.03
C TRP A 80 0.88 1.76 -0.46
N PHE A 81 0.16 0.63 -0.49
CA PHE A 81 0.71 -0.64 -0.97
C PHE A 81 1.13 -0.62 -2.44
N ARG A 82 0.53 0.26 -3.25
CA ARG A 82 0.82 0.41 -4.68
C ARG A 82 1.79 1.53 -5.01
N LEU A 83 2.42 2.17 -4.01
CA LEU A 83 3.33 3.32 -4.21
C LEU A 83 2.68 4.58 -4.79
N HIS A 84 1.36 4.74 -4.66
CA HIS A 84 0.61 5.92 -5.10
C HIS A 84 0.41 6.94 -3.96
N THR A 85 0.24 6.46 -2.73
CA THR A 85 -0.06 7.30 -1.55
C THR A 85 0.99 7.08 -0.47
N PRO A 86 1.95 8.00 -0.29
CA PRO A 86 2.85 7.95 0.87
C PRO A 86 2.06 7.87 2.17
N SER A 87 2.58 7.15 3.18
CA SER A 87 1.92 7.07 4.49
C SER A 87 1.68 8.44 5.14
N ALA A 88 2.57 9.42 4.88
CA ALA A 88 2.41 10.80 5.31
C ALA A 88 1.18 11.53 4.71
N HIS A 89 0.61 11.01 3.62
CA HIS A 89 -0.57 11.57 2.94
C HIS A 89 -1.87 10.89 3.37
N ILE A 90 -1.81 9.72 3.98
CA ILE A 90 -3.00 8.98 4.42
C ILE A 90 -3.77 9.82 5.44
N GLY A 91 -5.09 9.95 5.23
CA GLY A 91 -5.96 10.75 6.08
C GLY A 91 -5.74 12.27 5.97
N GLN A 92 -4.81 12.74 5.14
CA GLN A 92 -4.59 14.17 4.90
C GLN A 92 -5.48 14.68 3.77
N PRO A 93 -5.97 15.93 3.85
CA PRO A 93 -6.66 16.57 2.72
C PRO A 93 -5.69 16.91 1.58
N ALA A 94 -6.20 17.02 0.34
CA ALA A 94 -5.43 17.30 -0.88
C ALA A 94 -4.41 18.46 -0.75
N GLY A 95 -4.77 19.54 -0.06
CA GLY A 95 -3.88 20.69 0.17
C GLY A 95 -2.67 20.45 1.09
N ARG A 96 -2.58 19.27 1.70
CA ARG A 96 -1.46 18.84 2.57
C ARG A 96 -0.67 17.65 2.01
N ARG A 97 -0.99 17.19 0.80
CA ARG A 97 -0.29 16.12 0.10
C ARG A 97 0.75 16.75 -0.84
N PHE A 98 2.03 16.74 -0.48
CA PHE A 98 3.08 17.40 -1.27
C PHE A 98 3.78 16.44 -2.24
N VAL A 99 4.00 16.87 -3.49
CA VAL A 99 4.69 16.09 -4.55
C VAL A 99 6.03 15.49 -4.08
N ARG A 100 6.81 16.28 -3.33
CA ARG A 100 8.14 15.87 -2.85
C ARG A 100 8.10 14.60 -2.00
N ASP A 101 7.02 14.39 -1.25
CA ASP A 101 6.89 13.23 -0.36
C ASP A 101 6.59 11.98 -1.20
N ALA A 102 5.80 12.12 -2.28
CA ALA A 102 5.54 11.06 -3.25
C ALA A 102 6.81 10.65 -3.99
N ILE A 103 7.59 11.60 -4.49
CA ILE A 103 8.89 11.32 -5.15
C ILE A 103 9.81 10.54 -4.21
N ARG A 104 9.96 11.02 -2.97
CA ARG A 104 10.82 10.36 -1.98
C ARG A 104 10.35 8.94 -1.67
N PHE A 105 9.04 8.78 -1.46
CA PHE A 105 8.44 7.48 -1.15
C PHE A 105 8.67 6.45 -2.26
N ILE A 106 8.46 6.83 -3.52
CA ILE A 106 8.68 5.94 -4.68
C ILE A 106 10.16 5.58 -4.82
N ALA A 107 11.04 6.58 -4.67
CA ALA A 107 12.48 6.36 -4.78
C ALA A 107 13.03 5.44 -3.67
N ASP A 108 12.47 5.50 -2.45
CA ASP A 108 12.87 4.65 -1.34
C ASP A 108 12.35 3.20 -1.48
N ALA A 109 11.22 3.00 -2.15
CA ALA A 109 10.59 1.69 -2.29
C ALA A 109 11.11 0.86 -3.48
N ARG A 110 11.88 1.46 -4.38
CA ARG A 110 12.32 0.83 -5.63
C ARG A 110 13.84 0.65 -5.67
N PRO A 111 14.35 -0.49 -6.16
CA PRO A 111 15.78 -0.67 -6.36
C PRO A 111 16.29 0.24 -7.48
N ARG A 112 17.58 0.58 -7.45
CA ARG A 112 18.19 1.53 -8.42
C ARG A 112 17.89 1.20 -9.88
N TRP A 113 17.97 -0.08 -10.25
CA TRP A 113 17.72 -0.54 -11.62
C TRP A 113 16.28 -0.31 -12.10
N ASP A 114 15.31 -0.18 -11.18
CA ASP A 114 13.91 0.11 -11.51
C ASP A 114 13.67 1.63 -11.67
N ILE A 115 14.56 2.45 -11.10
CA ILE A 115 14.49 3.91 -11.14
C ILE A 115 15.29 4.47 -12.33
N GLU A 116 16.34 3.76 -12.76
CA GLU A 116 17.18 4.11 -13.90
C GLU A 116 16.37 4.12 -15.21
N GLY A 117 15.85 5.30 -15.58
CA GLY A 117 15.09 5.51 -16.81
C GLY A 117 13.67 6.04 -16.60
N LEU A 118 13.18 6.14 -15.36
CA LEU A 118 11.87 6.71 -15.07
C LEU A 118 11.85 8.22 -15.33
N THR A 119 10.86 8.66 -16.10
CA THR A 119 10.48 10.07 -16.22
C THR A 119 9.47 10.44 -15.12
N LEU A 120 9.34 11.75 -14.84
CA LEU A 120 8.40 12.25 -13.83
C LEU A 120 6.95 11.86 -14.14
N GLU A 121 6.59 11.71 -15.41
CA GLU A 121 5.25 11.34 -15.87
C GLU A 121 4.92 9.86 -15.63
N GLU A 122 5.95 9.01 -15.54
CA GLU A 122 5.82 7.56 -15.30
C GLU A 122 5.76 7.21 -13.81
N LEU A 123 5.98 8.19 -12.93
CA LEU A 123 5.93 7.99 -11.50
C LEU A 123 4.46 7.89 -11.02
N PRO A 124 4.05 6.77 -10.38
CA PRO A 124 2.70 6.63 -9.85
C PRO A 124 2.41 7.70 -8.79
N GLY A 125 1.16 8.16 -8.70
CA GLY A 125 0.76 9.18 -7.73
C GLY A 125 1.11 10.63 -8.11
N VAL A 126 2.20 10.93 -8.84
CA VAL A 126 2.51 12.32 -9.23
C VAL A 126 1.74 12.83 -10.45
N GLY A 127 1.10 11.94 -11.22
CA GLY A 127 0.27 12.28 -12.39
C GLY A 127 -1.16 12.72 -12.08
N HIS A 128 -1.59 12.75 -10.82
CA HIS A 128 -2.96 13.13 -10.47
C HIS A 128 -3.16 14.66 -10.41
N GLN A 129 -4.34 15.11 -10.84
CA GLN A 129 -4.81 16.52 -10.81
C GLN A 129 -4.57 17.24 -9.47
N GLU A 130 -4.45 16.48 -8.38
CA GLU A 130 -4.12 16.93 -7.02
C GLU A 130 -2.84 17.77 -6.95
N TYR A 131 -1.85 17.46 -7.80
CA TYR A 131 -0.54 18.12 -7.78
C TYR A 131 -0.38 19.24 -8.81
N ALA A 132 -1.12 19.18 -9.92
CA ALA A 132 -1.13 20.21 -10.94
C ALA A 132 -1.54 21.58 -10.38
N ALA A 133 -2.48 21.59 -9.43
CA ALA A 133 -2.91 22.79 -8.72
C ALA A 133 -1.78 23.44 -7.88
N GLN A 134 -0.95 22.63 -7.20
CA GLN A 134 0.17 23.12 -6.41
C GLN A 134 1.30 23.67 -7.31
N ILE A 135 1.60 23.00 -8.42
CA ILE A 135 2.57 23.47 -9.41
C ILE A 135 2.11 24.82 -9.99
N ALA A 136 0.85 24.91 -10.42
CA ALA A 136 0.26 26.14 -10.96
C ALA A 136 0.22 27.28 -9.93
N GLN A 137 -0.12 27.00 -8.66
CA GLN A 137 -0.15 28.01 -7.60
C GLN A 137 1.25 28.50 -7.22
N LYS A 138 2.26 27.61 -7.24
CA LYS A 138 3.65 27.98 -6.98
C LYS A 138 4.21 28.84 -8.12
N ALA A 139 3.95 28.48 -9.38
CA ALA A 139 4.33 29.28 -10.55
C ALA A 139 3.77 30.71 -10.48
N ARG A 140 2.49 30.88 -10.14
CA ARG A 140 1.84 32.21 -9.97
C ARG A 140 2.44 33.06 -8.84
N ARG A 141 3.01 32.43 -7.81
CA ARG A 141 3.68 33.14 -6.70
C ARG A 141 5.10 33.56 -7.05
N SER A 142 5.79 32.79 -7.90
CA SER A 142 7.11 33.15 -8.43
C SER A 142 7.05 34.43 -9.27
N ASP A 143 6.07 34.50 -10.18
CA ASP A 143 5.92 35.62 -11.12
C ASP A 143 5.53 36.94 -10.42
N GLY A 144 4.90 36.87 -9.25
CA GLY A 144 4.53 38.04 -8.45
C GLY A 144 5.65 38.58 -7.55
N ASN A 145 6.75 37.84 -7.37
CA ASN A 145 7.87 38.23 -6.50
C ASN A 145 9.07 38.83 -7.27
N ASP A 146 9.07 38.72 -8.60
CA ASP A 146 10.11 39.26 -9.49
C ASP A 146 9.80 40.69 -10.00
N SER A 147 8.77 41.34 -9.44
CA SER A 147 8.29 42.68 -9.81
C SER A 147 8.35 43.70 -8.66
N ARG A 148 9.25 43.52 -7.68
CA ARG A 148 9.47 44.48 -6.58
C ARG A 148 10.94 44.75 -6.31
#